data_AF-U5H1K2-F1
#
_entry.id   AF-U5H1K2-F1
#
_cell.length_a   1.000
_cell.length_b   1.000
_cell.length_c   1.000
_cell.angle_alpha   90.00
_cell.angle_beta   90.00
_cell.angle_gamma   90.00
#
_symmetry.space_group_name_H-M   'P 1'
#
loop_
_entity.id
_entity.type
_entity.pdbx_description
1 polymer ?
#
loop_
_entity_poly.entity_id
_entity_poly.type
_entity_poly.pdbx_seq_one_letter_code
_entity_poly.pdbx_strand_id
1 'polypeptide(L)'
;MRAAASVIALGAFAVSSVSAKGPTFFAWNNTMPSAAWGYGRFPCSAVHANGSFYGNESACAAGAMKLPGTGAGNEEGNQGDGIKPTLPQCSRFGRSGAYFCGVSRARCKTDANCDNGFCHDGRCSGGFGYKCNGDDTVCSGYLYCNAQNFSRTASGTCGGLGSFCQDYTLGSKNFTAEHNFQIFNQNCASNYCNTNTGNCDTRRKLGESCRSDPDFACVDGLICKSNICAKAANGEVKARSSFHVGKRSALCLGGTDCVAELSMF
;
A
#
# COMPACT_ATOMS: atom_id res chain seq x y z
N MET A 1 39.16 69.27 -13.01
CA MET A 1 38.64 67.91 -12.75
C MET A 1 37.15 67.99 -12.48
N ARG A 2 36.31 67.50 -13.40
CA ARG A 2 35.03 66.78 -13.20
C ARG A 2 34.27 66.80 -14.53
N ALA A 3 34.07 65.60 -15.07
CA ALA A 3 33.52 65.31 -16.38
C ALA A 3 31.99 65.32 -16.37
N ALA A 4 31.43 65.57 -17.55
CA ALA A 4 30.02 65.59 -17.88
C ALA A 4 29.34 64.22 -17.62
N ALA A 5 28.13 64.28 -17.05
CA ALA A 5 27.24 63.14 -16.94
C ALA A 5 26.36 63.07 -18.18
N SER A 6 26.56 62.03 -19.01
CA SER A 6 25.64 61.65 -20.09
C SER A 6 24.62 60.65 -19.57
N VAL A 7 23.37 60.95 -19.88
CA VAL A 7 22.16 60.17 -19.61
C VAL A 7 22.22 58.84 -20.36
N ILE A 8 22.08 57.72 -19.64
CA ILE A 8 21.76 56.41 -20.23
C ILE A 8 20.37 56.02 -19.70
N ALA A 9 19.40 56.03 -20.60
CA ALA A 9 18.08 55.46 -20.38
C ALA A 9 18.21 53.93 -20.24
N LEU A 10 18.07 53.42 -19.02
CA LEU A 10 17.90 51.99 -18.78
C LEU A 10 16.42 51.65 -18.97
N GLY A 11 16.13 51.04 -20.13
CA GLY A 11 14.84 50.43 -20.41
C GLY A 11 14.49 49.40 -19.33
N ALA A 12 13.24 49.46 -18.88
CA ALA A 12 12.67 48.50 -17.97
C ALA A 12 12.67 47.10 -18.62
N PHE A 13 13.59 46.24 -18.19
CA PHE A 13 13.42 44.79 -18.35
C PHE A 13 12.69 44.28 -17.13
N ALA A 14 11.38 44.06 -17.29
CA ALA A 14 10.63 43.20 -16.41
C ALA A 14 11.29 41.81 -16.44
N VAL A 15 12.01 41.47 -15.37
CA VAL A 15 12.37 40.08 -15.12
C VAL A 15 11.07 39.40 -14.71
N SER A 16 10.37 38.86 -15.71
CA SER A 16 9.28 37.92 -15.48
C SER A 16 9.82 36.84 -14.56
N SER A 17 9.39 36.87 -13.30
CA SER A 17 9.57 35.80 -12.36
C SER A 17 8.98 34.55 -13.02
N VAL A 18 9.85 33.72 -13.60
CA VAL A 18 9.52 32.33 -13.89
C VAL A 18 9.15 31.74 -12.55
N SER A 19 7.84 31.68 -12.30
CA SER A 19 7.24 30.85 -11.28
C SER A 19 7.83 29.47 -11.50
N ALA A 20 8.80 29.11 -10.65
CA ALA A 20 9.32 27.76 -10.59
C ALA A 20 8.10 26.91 -10.30
N LYS A 21 7.60 26.21 -11.33
CA LYS A 21 6.62 25.15 -11.18
C LYS A 21 7.16 24.26 -10.06
N GLY A 22 6.48 24.28 -8.92
CA GLY A 22 6.74 23.34 -7.84
C GLY A 22 6.79 21.93 -8.40
N PRO A 23 7.50 20.99 -7.74
CA PRO A 23 7.61 19.63 -8.23
C PRO A 23 6.21 19.13 -8.53
N THR A 24 5.95 18.89 -9.82
CA THR A 24 4.70 18.33 -10.30
C THR A 24 4.54 17.00 -9.60
N PHE A 25 3.66 16.98 -8.59
CA PHE A 25 3.06 15.77 -8.10
C PHE A 25 2.58 15.02 -9.34
N PHE A 26 3.17 13.86 -9.60
CA PHE A 26 2.60 12.96 -10.59
C PHE A 26 1.18 12.68 -10.12
N ALA A 27 0.19 13.19 -10.84
CA ALA A 27 -1.04 12.44 -11.00
C ALA A 27 -0.56 11.12 -11.63
N TRP A 28 -0.54 10.05 -10.83
CA TRP A 28 0.07 8.77 -11.16
C TRP A 28 -0.74 8.11 -12.29
N ASN A 29 -0.45 8.51 -13.52
CA ASN A 29 -1.06 7.97 -14.73
C ASN A 29 -0.56 6.52 -14.95
N ASN A 30 -1.35 5.55 -14.47
CA ASN A 30 -1.50 4.17 -14.97
C ASN A 30 -0.25 3.31 -15.22
N THR A 31 0.94 3.74 -14.81
CA THR A 31 2.19 3.00 -14.97
C THR A 31 3.05 3.23 -13.73
N MET A 32 2.68 2.59 -12.63
CA MET A 32 3.61 2.47 -11.52
C MET A 32 4.75 1.52 -11.94
N PRO A 33 6.02 1.94 -11.90
CA PRO A 33 7.11 0.97 -11.88
C PRO A 33 6.87 0.06 -10.67
N SER A 34 7.01 -1.25 -10.83
CA SER A 34 6.84 -2.28 -9.77
C SER A 34 7.64 -2.01 -8.49
N ALA A 35 8.59 -1.08 -8.54
CA ALA A 35 9.44 -0.66 -7.44
C ALA A 35 8.94 0.55 -6.63
N ALA A 36 7.77 1.13 -6.97
CA ALA A 36 7.03 2.10 -6.13
C ALA A 36 6.07 1.44 -5.10
N TRP A 37 6.12 0.12 -4.96
CA TRP A 37 5.12 -0.71 -4.30
C TRP A 37 5.60 -1.04 -2.87
N GLY A 38 4.83 -0.73 -1.83
CA GLY A 38 4.99 -1.19 -0.46
C GLY A 38 3.71 -0.97 0.36
N TYR A 39 3.65 -1.53 1.57
CA TYR A 39 2.46 -1.44 2.44
C TYR A 39 2.25 -0.05 3.06
N GLY A 40 3.12 0.95 2.86
CA GLY A 40 2.94 2.27 3.46
C GLY A 40 1.79 3.05 2.82
N ARG A 41 1.06 3.84 3.62
CA ARG A 41 -0.10 4.62 3.17
C ARG A 41 0.29 5.92 2.47
N PHE A 42 1.42 6.50 2.86
CA PHE A 42 1.86 7.81 2.38
C PHE A 42 3.17 7.68 1.60
N PRO A 43 3.12 7.43 0.27
CA PRO A 43 4.32 7.32 -0.54
C PRO A 43 5.05 8.68 -0.59
N CYS A 44 6.37 8.63 -0.41
CA CYS A 44 7.26 9.78 -0.52
C CYS A 44 8.46 9.49 -1.44
N SER A 45 8.30 8.51 -2.32
CA SER A 45 9.30 8.18 -3.33
C SER A 45 9.36 9.27 -4.40
N ALA A 46 10.57 9.67 -4.77
CA ALA A 46 10.86 10.41 -5.97
C ALA A 46 11.88 9.62 -6.82
N VAL A 47 11.94 9.91 -8.12
CA VAL A 47 12.75 9.16 -9.08
C VAL A 47 13.86 10.06 -9.61
N HIS A 48 15.10 9.62 -9.48
CA HIS A 48 16.24 10.24 -10.15
C HIS A 48 16.18 10.03 -11.67
N ALA A 49 16.90 10.84 -12.44
CA ALA A 49 16.97 10.68 -13.90
C ALA A 49 17.47 9.28 -14.35
N ASN A 50 18.24 8.59 -13.49
CA ASN A 50 18.73 7.23 -13.73
C ASN A 50 17.73 6.12 -13.35
N GLY A 51 16.50 6.47 -12.96
CA GLY A 51 15.45 5.53 -12.57
C GLY A 51 15.52 5.03 -11.12
N SER A 52 16.53 5.41 -10.34
CA SER A 52 16.62 5.03 -8.92
C SER A 52 15.70 5.88 -8.03
N PHE A 53 15.19 5.27 -6.95
CA PHE A 53 14.32 5.97 -5.98
C PHE A 53 15.12 6.68 -4.89
N TYR A 54 14.64 7.86 -4.50
CA TYR A 54 15.06 8.57 -3.30
C TYR A 54 13.86 9.07 -2.50
N GLY A 55 14.09 9.35 -1.21
CA GLY A 55 13.07 9.90 -0.34
C GLY A 55 12.91 11.41 -0.52
N ASN A 56 11.68 11.86 -0.73
CA ASN A 56 11.31 13.26 -0.76
C ASN A 56 10.56 13.65 0.52
N GLU A 57 11.28 14.21 1.50
CA GLU A 57 10.71 14.62 2.81
C GLU A 57 9.58 15.66 2.68
N SER A 58 9.57 16.47 1.62
CA SER A 58 8.48 17.44 1.41
C SER A 58 7.12 16.76 1.19
N ALA A 59 7.10 15.51 0.70
CA ALA A 59 5.88 14.71 0.58
C ALA A 59 5.32 14.26 1.94
N CYS A 60 6.15 14.27 2.99
CA CYS A 60 5.78 13.94 4.37
C CYS A 60 5.35 15.16 5.20
N ALA A 61 5.28 16.35 4.58
CA ALA A 61 4.70 17.52 5.20
C ALA A 61 3.18 17.34 5.40
N ALA A 62 2.64 17.89 6.49
CA ALA A 62 1.23 17.71 6.86
C ALA A 62 0.23 18.08 5.75
N GLY A 63 0.51 19.10 4.94
CA GLY A 63 -0.33 19.51 3.82
C GLY A 63 -0.16 18.69 2.53
N ALA A 64 0.96 17.97 2.40
CA ALA A 64 1.31 17.18 1.22
C ALA A 64 0.73 15.76 1.28
N MET A 65 0.71 15.15 2.46
CA MET A 65 0.13 13.83 2.70
C MET A 65 -1.40 13.87 2.52
N LYS A 66 -1.89 13.12 1.54
CA LYS A 66 -3.33 12.89 1.30
C LYS A 66 -3.75 11.62 2.03
N LEU A 67 -4.79 11.72 2.87
CA LEU A 67 -5.39 10.56 3.52
C LEU A 67 -5.98 9.63 2.44
N PRO A 68 -5.64 8.33 2.44
CA PRO A 68 -6.24 7.39 1.51
C PRO A 68 -7.72 7.13 1.79
N GLY A 69 -8.10 7.07 3.07
CA GLY A 69 -9.47 6.89 3.53
C GLY A 69 -10.08 8.15 4.16
N THR A 70 -11.04 7.91 5.05
CA THR A 70 -11.77 8.94 5.81
C THR A 70 -10.92 9.65 6.85
N GLY A 71 -9.85 9.01 7.33
CA GLY A 71 -9.04 9.51 8.44
C GLY A 71 -9.74 9.45 9.80
N ALA A 72 -10.77 8.62 9.94
CA ALA A 72 -11.55 8.45 11.17
C ALA A 72 -10.83 7.65 12.27
N GLY A 73 -9.56 7.28 12.09
CA GLY A 73 -8.78 6.58 13.12
C GLY A 73 -9.03 5.08 13.19
N ASN A 74 -9.44 4.47 12.07
CA ASN A 74 -9.57 3.02 11.94
C ASN A 74 -10.70 2.40 12.81
N GLU A 75 -11.76 3.15 13.11
CA GLU A 75 -12.90 2.65 13.91
C GLU A 75 -13.59 1.42 13.29
N GLU A 76 -13.66 1.37 11.95
CA GLU A 76 -14.21 0.22 11.21
C GLU A 76 -13.20 -0.91 10.96
N GLY A 77 -11.97 -0.80 11.48
CA GLY A 77 -10.94 -1.82 11.34
C GLY A 77 -10.27 -1.90 9.95
N ASN A 78 -10.34 -0.82 9.16
CA ASN A 78 -9.54 -0.62 7.95
C ASN A 78 -8.35 0.35 8.19
N GLN A 79 -7.13 -0.15 8.02
CA GLN A 79 -5.89 0.61 8.18
C GLN A 79 -5.81 1.89 7.34
N GLY A 80 -6.41 1.89 6.16
CA GLY A 80 -6.53 3.06 5.29
C GLY A 80 -7.21 4.26 5.92
N ASP A 81 -8.12 4.01 6.87
CA ASP A 81 -8.85 5.03 7.63
C ASP A 81 -8.07 5.52 8.86
N GLY A 82 -6.88 4.99 9.14
CA GLY A 82 -6.05 5.41 10.27
C GLY A 82 -5.69 6.90 10.24
N ILE A 83 -5.36 7.45 11.41
CA ILE A 83 -4.95 8.86 11.51
C ILE A 83 -3.66 9.07 10.73
N LYS A 84 -3.55 10.23 10.08
CA LYS A 84 -2.33 10.64 9.38
C LYS A 84 -1.19 10.90 10.39
N PRO A 85 0.02 10.38 10.18
CA PRO A 85 1.15 10.68 11.05
C PRO A 85 1.51 12.18 11.04
N THR A 86 2.07 12.64 12.16
CA THR A 86 2.57 14.00 12.36
C THR A 86 4.09 14.02 12.27
N LEU A 87 4.61 14.87 11.38
CA LEU A 87 6.05 14.99 11.09
C LEU A 87 6.76 13.62 10.90
N PRO A 88 6.20 12.70 10.10
CA PRO A 88 6.85 11.43 9.81
C PRO A 88 8.14 11.63 9.00
N GLN A 89 9.10 10.72 9.16
CA GLN A 89 10.26 10.66 8.29
C GLN A 89 9.96 9.88 7.01
N CYS A 90 10.37 10.40 5.85
CA CYS A 90 10.41 9.65 4.61
C CYS A 90 11.49 8.57 4.65
N SER A 91 11.10 7.31 4.77
CA SER A 91 12.03 6.20 4.96
C SER A 91 11.88 5.12 3.92
N ARG A 92 13.02 4.51 3.57
CA ARG A 92 13.08 3.45 2.56
C ARG A 92 12.41 2.18 3.07
N PHE A 93 11.49 1.66 2.29
CA PHE A 93 10.92 0.33 2.43
C PHE A 93 11.83 -0.71 1.77
N GLY A 94 12.30 -1.68 2.57
CA GLY A 94 13.40 -2.56 2.19
C GLY A 94 13.13 -3.51 1.01
N ARG A 95 11.88 -3.89 0.74
CA ARG A 95 11.56 -4.91 -0.27
C ARG A 95 11.62 -4.39 -1.71
N SER A 96 11.06 -3.21 -1.96
CA SER A 96 10.99 -2.60 -3.29
C SER A 96 11.99 -1.47 -3.49
N GLY A 97 12.54 -0.93 -2.41
CA GLY A 97 13.34 0.28 -2.44
C GLY A 97 12.53 1.58 -2.55
N ALA A 98 11.20 1.50 -2.58
CA ALA A 98 10.31 2.65 -2.42
C ALA A 98 10.52 3.33 -1.07
N TYR A 99 9.97 4.53 -0.91
CA TYR A 99 9.98 5.34 0.30
C TYR A 99 8.56 5.72 0.71
N PHE A 100 8.31 5.65 2.02
CA PHE A 100 7.03 5.98 2.63
C PHE A 100 7.25 6.80 3.90
N CYS A 101 6.32 7.73 4.18
CA CYS A 101 6.35 8.53 5.39
C CYS A 101 5.99 7.65 6.60
N GLY A 102 6.85 7.60 7.62
CA GLY A 102 6.51 7.00 8.92
C GLY A 102 6.38 5.47 8.91
N VAL A 103 6.78 4.81 7.82
CA VAL A 103 6.76 3.35 7.70
C VAL A 103 7.71 2.70 8.71
N SER A 104 7.53 1.41 8.99
CA SER A 104 8.42 0.65 9.87
C SER A 104 9.91 0.92 9.59
N ARG A 105 10.70 1.09 10.66
CA ARG A 105 12.11 1.52 10.70
C ARG A 105 12.37 3.01 10.43
N ALA A 106 11.36 3.82 10.09
CA ALA A 106 11.48 5.28 10.13
C ALA A 106 11.86 5.75 11.54
N ARG A 107 12.64 6.83 11.67
CA ARG A 107 12.92 7.41 12.99
C ARG A 107 11.65 8.04 13.54
N CYS A 108 11.45 7.91 14.85
CA CYS A 108 10.33 8.49 15.56
C CYS A 108 10.76 8.97 16.94
N LYS A 109 9.97 9.88 17.50
CA LYS A 109 10.02 10.29 18.90
C LYS A 109 8.79 9.80 19.65
N THR A 110 7.65 9.76 18.97
CA THR A 110 6.37 9.29 19.50
C THR A 110 5.63 8.48 18.45
N ASP A 111 4.60 7.76 18.86
CA ASP A 111 3.75 6.94 17.98
C ASP A 111 3.11 7.77 16.86
N ALA A 112 2.84 9.05 17.14
CA ALA A 112 2.29 9.97 16.16
C ALA A 112 3.19 10.16 14.93
N ASN A 113 4.50 9.84 14.99
CA ASN A 113 5.37 9.90 13.81
C ASN A 113 5.21 8.69 12.87
N CYS A 114 4.51 7.64 13.30
CA CYS A 114 4.44 6.37 12.60
C CYS A 114 3.17 6.23 11.78
N ASP A 115 3.31 5.70 10.56
CA ASP A 115 2.21 5.42 9.66
C ASP A 115 1.56 4.10 10.05
N ASN A 116 0.59 4.17 10.96
CA ASN A 116 0.03 3.07 11.74
C ASN A 116 1.13 2.30 12.52
N GLY A 117 0.80 1.75 13.70
CA GLY A 117 1.78 1.23 14.64
C GLY A 117 2.34 2.30 15.58
N PHE A 118 3.48 1.99 16.22
CA PHE A 118 3.99 2.77 17.34
C PHE A 118 5.50 2.95 17.29
N CYS A 119 6.01 3.89 18.08
CA CYS A 119 7.42 4.21 18.19
C CYS A 119 8.08 3.32 19.26
N HIS A 120 9.05 2.53 18.84
CA HIS A 120 9.82 1.64 19.71
C HIS A 120 11.32 1.86 19.49
N ASP A 121 12.06 2.19 20.55
CA ASP A 121 13.50 2.47 20.50
C ASP A 121 13.88 3.50 19.42
N GLY A 122 13.06 4.55 19.30
CA GLY A 122 13.24 5.64 18.33
C GLY A 122 12.99 5.23 16.87
N ARG A 123 12.33 4.09 16.64
CA ARG A 123 11.96 3.57 15.31
C ARG A 123 10.50 3.16 15.24
N CYS A 124 9.84 3.42 14.12
CA CYS A 124 8.49 2.92 13.89
C CYS A 124 8.49 1.39 13.78
N SER A 125 7.59 0.73 14.50
CA SER A 125 7.45 -0.74 14.55
C SER A 125 6.46 -1.26 13.49
N GLY A 126 5.92 -2.47 13.65
CA GLY A 126 4.75 -2.92 12.90
C GLY A 126 4.95 -3.43 11.47
N GLY A 127 6.19 -3.57 11.00
CA GLY A 127 6.48 -4.11 9.67
C GLY A 127 6.17 -5.61 9.53
N PHE A 128 6.45 -6.18 8.36
CA PHE A 128 6.27 -7.62 8.12
C PHE A 128 6.92 -8.51 9.19
N GLY A 129 6.16 -9.50 9.67
CA GLY A 129 6.64 -10.44 10.68
C GLY A 129 6.69 -9.87 12.10
N TYR A 130 6.30 -8.61 12.30
CA TYR A 130 6.17 -8.03 13.62
C TYR A 130 5.06 -8.74 14.39
N LYS A 131 5.35 -9.19 15.62
CA LYS A 131 4.37 -9.89 16.47
C LYS A 131 3.31 -8.90 16.93
N CYS A 132 2.05 -9.23 16.65
CA CYS A 132 0.91 -8.37 16.91
C CYS A 132 -0.18 -9.05 17.73
N ASN A 133 -0.15 -10.38 17.90
CA ASN A 133 -1.04 -11.13 18.80
C ASN A 133 -2.56 -10.83 18.63
N GLY A 134 -2.96 -10.51 17.40
CA GLY A 134 -4.34 -10.16 17.06
C GLY A 134 -4.69 -8.68 17.21
N ASP A 135 -3.70 -7.81 17.40
CA ASP A 135 -3.90 -6.37 17.42
C ASP A 135 -3.48 -5.78 16.06
N ASP A 136 -4.44 -5.31 15.26
CA ASP A 136 -4.14 -4.67 13.99
C ASP A 136 -3.48 -3.28 14.19
N THR A 137 -3.71 -2.60 15.31
CA THR A 137 -3.24 -1.22 15.53
C THR A 137 -1.71 -1.11 15.63
N VAL A 138 -1.03 -2.20 15.95
CA VAL A 138 0.43 -2.26 16.02
C VAL A 138 1.10 -2.52 14.66
N CYS A 139 0.31 -2.79 13.62
CA CYS A 139 0.82 -3.03 12.27
C CYS A 139 0.95 -1.73 11.47
N SER A 140 2.04 -1.61 10.72
CA SER A 140 2.37 -0.40 9.98
C SER A 140 1.70 -0.39 8.61
N GLY A 141 1.32 0.81 8.16
CA GLY A 141 0.65 1.09 6.92
C GLY A 141 -0.60 0.22 6.76
N TYR A 142 -0.65 -0.53 5.66
CA TYR A 142 -1.72 -1.44 5.27
C TYR A 142 -1.53 -2.88 5.73
N LEU A 143 -0.65 -3.13 6.70
CA LEU A 143 -0.49 -4.46 7.26
C LEU A 143 -1.57 -4.77 8.30
N TYR A 144 -2.00 -6.02 8.31
CA TYR A 144 -2.96 -6.54 9.27
C TYR A 144 -2.39 -7.75 10.01
N CYS A 145 -2.86 -7.94 11.23
CA CYS A 145 -2.60 -9.08 12.09
C CYS A 145 -3.70 -10.14 12.01
N ASN A 146 -4.93 -9.67 11.86
CA ASN A 146 -6.15 -10.48 11.85
C ASN A 146 -6.62 -10.75 10.43
N ALA A 147 -7.45 -11.78 10.26
CA ALA A 147 -8.11 -12.09 9.00
C ALA A 147 -9.23 -11.09 8.68
N GLN A 148 -9.77 -11.18 7.47
CA GLN A 148 -10.88 -10.35 7.01
C GLN A 148 -12.04 -10.29 8.01
N ASN A 149 -12.45 -11.41 8.58
CA ASN A 149 -13.55 -11.49 9.56
C ASN A 149 -13.15 -11.11 11.00
N PHE A 150 -12.05 -10.38 11.19
CA PHE A 150 -11.46 -10.01 12.50
C PHE A 150 -10.94 -11.17 13.35
N SER A 151 -11.02 -12.42 12.87
CA SER A 151 -10.44 -13.55 13.61
C SER A 151 -8.92 -13.46 13.65
N ARG A 152 -8.34 -13.90 14.77
CA ARG A 152 -6.89 -13.94 14.95
C ARG A 152 -6.28 -14.96 13.98
N THR A 153 -5.21 -14.57 13.33
CA THR A 153 -4.46 -15.48 12.48
C THR A 153 -3.53 -16.35 13.31
N ALA A 154 -3.33 -17.60 12.89
CA ALA A 154 -2.34 -18.49 13.52
C ALA A 154 -0.91 -17.93 13.41
N SER A 155 -0.64 -17.08 12.42
CA SER A 155 0.67 -16.44 12.27
C SER A 155 0.98 -15.45 13.40
N GLY A 156 -0.05 -14.78 13.95
CA GLY A 156 0.11 -13.75 14.98
C GLY A 156 1.03 -12.58 14.60
N THR A 157 1.23 -12.35 13.29
CA THR A 157 2.20 -11.36 12.78
C THR A 157 1.62 -10.46 11.69
N CYS A 158 2.13 -9.23 11.62
CA CYS A 158 1.71 -8.24 10.62
C CYS A 158 2.03 -8.71 9.19
N GLY A 159 1.01 -8.75 8.34
CA GLY A 159 1.08 -9.23 6.95
C GLY A 159 1.42 -10.72 6.83
N GLY A 160 1.23 -11.49 7.90
CA GLY A 160 1.44 -12.94 7.93
C GLY A 160 0.35 -13.71 7.19
N LEU A 161 0.51 -15.03 7.10
CA LEU A 161 -0.51 -15.89 6.48
C LEU A 161 -1.85 -15.78 7.23
N GLY A 162 -2.93 -15.67 6.46
CA GLY A 162 -4.28 -15.45 6.94
C GLY A 162 -4.63 -13.98 7.21
N SER A 163 -3.66 -13.06 7.26
CA SER A 163 -3.94 -11.64 7.53
C SER A 163 -4.73 -11.00 6.39
N PHE A 164 -5.65 -10.09 6.72
CA PHE A 164 -6.38 -9.33 5.72
C PHE A 164 -5.43 -8.50 4.84
N CYS A 165 -5.72 -8.42 3.54
CA CYS A 165 -4.84 -7.73 2.57
C CYS A 165 -5.57 -6.86 1.54
N GLN A 166 -6.90 -6.90 1.48
CA GLN A 166 -7.72 -6.18 0.50
C GLN A 166 -8.39 -4.92 1.07
N ASP A 167 -7.62 -4.07 1.75
CA ASP A 167 -8.14 -2.79 2.27
C ASP A 167 -8.75 -1.96 1.12
N TYR A 168 -10.02 -1.58 1.27
CA TYR A 168 -10.78 -0.91 0.21
C TYR A 168 -10.19 0.44 -0.22
N THR A 169 -9.39 1.08 0.63
CA THR A 169 -8.77 2.38 0.35
C THR A 169 -7.56 2.28 -0.57
N LEU A 170 -7.04 1.07 -0.80
CA LEU A 170 -5.92 0.81 -1.71
C LEU A 170 -6.36 0.50 -3.15
N GLY A 171 -7.47 -0.20 -3.28
CA GLY A 171 -7.98 -0.66 -4.58
C GLY A 171 -8.89 0.34 -5.27
N SER A 172 -9.22 0.06 -6.53
CA SER A 172 -10.22 0.82 -7.26
C SER A 172 -11.06 -0.06 -8.17
N LYS A 173 -12.35 0.26 -8.28
CA LYS A 173 -13.23 -0.36 -9.29
C LYS A 173 -12.85 0.03 -10.72
N ASN A 174 -12.08 1.10 -10.88
CA ASN A 174 -11.57 1.55 -12.19
C ASN A 174 -10.26 0.85 -12.59
N PHE A 175 -9.67 0.06 -11.69
CA PHE A 175 -8.47 -0.73 -11.98
C PHE A 175 -8.86 -2.11 -12.52
N THR A 176 -7.98 -2.68 -13.36
CA THR A 176 -8.12 -4.07 -13.77
C THR A 176 -7.91 -5.01 -12.57
N ALA A 177 -8.42 -6.24 -12.67
CA ALA A 177 -8.20 -7.26 -11.65
C ALA A 177 -6.70 -7.49 -11.41
N GLU A 178 -5.88 -7.53 -12.46
CA GLU A 178 -4.43 -7.67 -12.35
C GLU A 178 -3.78 -6.51 -11.60
N HIS A 179 -4.23 -5.27 -11.83
CA HIS A 179 -3.66 -4.11 -11.15
C HIS A 179 -4.02 -4.13 -9.66
N ASN A 180 -5.30 -4.36 -9.32
CA ASN A 180 -5.72 -4.54 -7.93
C ASN A 180 -4.97 -5.70 -7.26
N PHE A 181 -4.85 -6.85 -7.93
CA PHE A 181 -4.09 -8.00 -7.43
C PHE A 181 -2.65 -7.65 -7.08
N GLN A 182 -1.94 -6.97 -7.99
CA GLN A 182 -0.58 -6.51 -7.72
C GLN A 182 -0.54 -5.60 -6.48
N ILE A 183 -1.58 -4.77 -6.24
CA ILE A 183 -1.56 -3.78 -5.15
C ILE A 183 -1.66 -4.51 -3.82
N PHE A 184 -2.61 -5.43 -3.70
CA PHE A 184 -2.86 -6.13 -2.45
C PHE A 184 -1.78 -7.15 -2.10
N ASN A 185 -1.10 -7.74 -3.09
CA ASN A 185 0.04 -8.62 -2.85
C ASN A 185 1.15 -7.96 -2.03
N GLN A 186 1.28 -6.63 -2.11
CA GLN A 186 2.27 -5.87 -1.36
C GLN A 186 2.04 -5.88 0.15
N ASN A 187 0.83 -6.23 0.60
CA ASN A 187 0.45 -6.27 2.01
C ASN A 187 0.71 -7.64 2.65
N CYS A 188 1.22 -8.60 1.85
CA CYS A 188 1.51 -9.95 2.31
C CYS A 188 3.00 -10.23 2.28
N ALA A 189 3.52 -10.77 3.38
CA ALA A 189 4.91 -11.21 3.46
C ALA A 189 5.20 -12.26 2.37
N SER A 190 4.21 -13.10 2.06
CA SER A 190 4.23 -14.11 1.00
C SER A 190 4.18 -13.57 -0.43
N ASN A 191 3.99 -12.25 -0.65
CA ASN A 191 3.69 -11.64 -1.95
C ASN A 191 2.37 -12.12 -2.60
N TYR A 192 1.44 -12.69 -1.82
CA TYR A 192 0.19 -13.17 -2.38
C TYR A 192 -0.98 -12.90 -1.44
N CYS A 193 -1.92 -12.11 -1.96
CA CYS A 193 -3.23 -11.86 -1.40
C CYS A 193 -4.24 -12.66 -2.23
N ASN A 194 -4.90 -13.64 -1.60
CA ASN A 194 -5.92 -14.43 -2.26
C ASN A 194 -7.15 -13.55 -2.54
N THR A 195 -7.53 -13.42 -3.81
CA THR A 195 -8.48 -12.37 -4.20
C THR A 195 -9.92 -12.65 -3.81
N ASN A 196 -10.26 -13.91 -3.53
CA ASN A 196 -11.60 -14.32 -3.15
C ASN A 196 -11.80 -14.30 -1.64
N THR A 197 -10.75 -14.62 -0.87
CA THR A 197 -10.81 -14.62 0.61
C THR A 197 -10.40 -13.29 1.22
N GLY A 198 -9.70 -12.45 0.46
CA GLY A 198 -9.14 -11.19 0.95
C GLY A 198 -8.02 -11.34 1.97
N ASN A 199 -7.44 -12.53 2.10
CA ASN A 199 -6.41 -12.84 3.08
C ASN A 199 -5.08 -13.24 2.42
N CYS A 200 -3.98 -12.97 3.10
CA CYS A 200 -2.64 -13.38 2.71
C CYS A 200 -2.54 -14.90 2.69
N ASP A 201 -2.01 -15.45 1.60
CA ASP A 201 -1.90 -16.89 1.39
C ASP A 201 -0.58 -17.19 0.64
N THR A 202 -0.42 -18.41 0.15
CA THR A 202 0.70 -18.87 -0.68
C THR A 202 0.22 -19.24 -2.08
N ARG A 203 1.00 -18.89 -3.10
CA ARG A 203 0.71 -19.31 -4.47
C ARG A 203 0.90 -20.82 -4.63
N ARG A 204 0.09 -21.39 -5.51
CA ARG A 204 -0.09 -22.83 -5.71
C ARG A 204 0.79 -23.34 -6.84
N LYS A 205 1.55 -24.40 -6.58
CA LYS A 205 2.45 -25.07 -7.54
C LYS A 205 1.67 -26.03 -8.44
N LEU A 206 2.36 -26.58 -9.44
CA LEU A 206 1.79 -27.59 -10.34
C LEU A 206 1.19 -28.76 -9.55
N GLY A 207 -0.05 -29.12 -9.85
CA GLY A 207 -0.78 -30.20 -9.17
C GLY A 207 -1.48 -29.78 -7.87
N GLU A 208 -1.25 -28.57 -7.36
CA GLU A 208 -1.93 -28.08 -6.16
C GLU A 208 -3.28 -27.45 -6.49
N SER A 209 -4.19 -27.43 -5.50
CA SER A 209 -5.51 -26.86 -5.71
C SER A 209 -5.49 -25.33 -5.77
N CYS A 210 -6.13 -24.79 -6.80
CA CYS A 210 -6.39 -23.37 -7.01
C CYS A 210 -7.85 -23.00 -6.76
N ARG A 211 -8.65 -23.90 -6.17
CA ARG A 211 -10.09 -23.67 -5.95
C ARG A 211 -10.38 -22.38 -5.18
N SER A 212 -9.49 -22.02 -4.25
CA SER A 212 -9.65 -20.84 -3.41
C SER A 212 -9.54 -19.53 -4.20
N ASP A 213 -8.81 -19.51 -5.32
CA ASP A 213 -8.62 -18.34 -6.19
C ASP A 213 -8.16 -18.82 -7.58
N PRO A 214 -9.12 -19.23 -8.45
CA PRO A 214 -8.81 -19.81 -9.75
C PRO A 214 -8.03 -18.89 -10.69
N ASP A 215 -8.14 -17.58 -10.51
CA ASP A 215 -7.57 -16.59 -11.41
C ASP A 215 -6.09 -16.32 -11.05
N PHE A 216 -5.77 -16.24 -9.75
CA PHE A 216 -4.47 -15.77 -9.28
C PHE A 216 -3.68 -16.74 -8.40
N ALA A 217 -4.28 -17.83 -7.89
CA ALA A 217 -3.59 -18.74 -6.97
C ALA A 217 -2.36 -19.41 -7.57
N CYS A 218 -2.44 -19.88 -8.82
CA CYS A 218 -1.33 -20.62 -9.43
C CYS A 218 -0.10 -19.74 -9.64
N VAL A 219 1.11 -20.28 -9.40
CA VAL A 219 2.40 -19.62 -9.70
C VAL A 219 2.53 -19.26 -11.18
N ASP A 220 3.48 -18.38 -11.50
CA ASP A 220 3.67 -17.89 -12.86
C ASP A 220 3.96 -19.03 -13.85
N GLY A 221 3.36 -18.95 -15.04
CA GLY A 221 3.41 -20.00 -16.06
C GLY A 221 2.38 -21.13 -15.88
N LEU A 222 1.57 -21.11 -14.81
CA LEU A 222 0.47 -22.04 -14.57
C LEU A 222 -0.89 -21.35 -14.62
N ILE A 223 -1.91 -22.12 -14.93
CA ILE A 223 -3.33 -21.72 -14.92
C ILE A 223 -4.15 -22.73 -14.11
N CYS A 224 -5.28 -22.29 -13.56
CA CYS A 224 -6.19 -23.17 -12.85
C CYS A 224 -7.07 -23.95 -13.83
N LYS A 225 -6.89 -25.27 -13.91
CA LYS A 225 -7.74 -26.16 -14.70
C LYS A 225 -8.39 -27.18 -13.78
N SER A 226 -9.72 -27.28 -13.83
CA SER A 226 -10.47 -28.21 -12.98
C SER A 226 -10.06 -28.11 -11.51
N ASN A 227 -9.90 -26.88 -11.01
CA ASN A 227 -9.46 -26.55 -9.65
C ASN A 227 -8.03 -26.99 -9.27
N ILE A 228 -7.20 -27.34 -10.24
CA ILE A 228 -5.79 -27.72 -10.06
C ILE A 228 -4.89 -26.84 -10.93
N CYS A 229 -3.75 -26.42 -10.40
CA CYS A 229 -2.76 -25.68 -11.19
C CYS A 229 -2.09 -26.61 -12.21
N ALA A 230 -2.22 -26.25 -13.48
CA ALA A 230 -1.69 -26.99 -14.61
C ALA A 230 -0.89 -26.05 -15.54
N LYS A 231 -0.03 -26.62 -16.38
CA LYS A 231 0.60 -25.85 -17.46
C LYS A 231 -0.48 -25.36 -18.42
N ALA A 232 -0.38 -24.12 -18.86
CA ALA A 232 -1.20 -23.61 -19.94
C ALA A 232 -0.90 -24.41 -21.23
N ALA A 233 -1.95 -24.81 -21.95
CA ALA A 233 -1.80 -25.24 -23.33
C ALA A 233 -1.58 -24.02 -24.23
N ASN A 234 -1.05 -24.24 -25.43
CA ASN A 234 -0.75 -23.14 -26.36
C ASN A 234 -1.98 -22.25 -26.61
N GLY A 235 -1.85 -20.95 -26.31
CA GLY A 235 -2.90 -19.95 -26.50
C GLY A 235 -3.92 -19.84 -25.36
N GLU A 236 -3.86 -20.70 -24.34
CA GLU A 236 -4.71 -20.53 -23.16
C GLU A 236 -4.21 -19.38 -22.29
N VAL A 237 -5.10 -18.43 -22.06
CA VAL A 237 -4.91 -17.34 -21.10
C VAL A 237 -5.77 -17.59 -19.87
N LYS A 238 -5.36 -17.04 -18.74
CA LYS A 238 -6.16 -17.05 -17.51
C LYS A 238 -7.54 -16.47 -17.79
N ALA A 239 -8.60 -17.18 -17.41
CA ALA A 239 -9.91 -16.58 -17.27
C ALA A 239 -9.79 -15.45 -16.24
N ARG A 240 -10.37 -14.29 -16.52
CA ARG A 240 -10.35 -13.14 -15.62
C ARG A 240 -11.77 -12.88 -15.16
N SER A 241 -12.06 -13.10 -13.90
CA SER A 241 -13.31 -12.67 -13.28
C SER A 241 -13.19 -11.25 -12.71
N SER A 242 -14.33 -10.67 -12.34
CA SER A 242 -14.41 -9.35 -11.73
C SER A 242 -13.76 -9.34 -10.34
N PHE A 243 -12.93 -8.33 -10.07
CA PHE A 243 -12.26 -8.15 -8.79
C PHE A 243 -13.19 -7.47 -7.76
N HIS A 244 -13.29 -8.02 -6.54
CA HIS A 244 -14.07 -7.43 -5.46
C HIS A 244 -13.21 -6.46 -4.61
N VAL A 245 -13.58 -5.18 -4.60
CA VAL A 245 -13.08 -4.19 -3.64
C VAL A 245 -14.20 -3.92 -2.64
N GLY A 246 -14.00 -4.26 -1.37
CA GLY A 246 -15.02 -4.11 -0.34
C GLY A 246 -14.41 -3.83 1.03
N LYS A 247 -15.18 -3.16 1.89
CA LYS A 247 -14.81 -2.99 3.30
C LYS A 247 -14.62 -4.36 3.94
N ARG A 248 -13.79 -4.44 4.97
CA ARG A 248 -13.55 -5.66 5.74
C ARG A 248 -14.84 -6.33 6.27
N SER A 249 -15.90 -5.54 6.50
CA SER A 249 -17.26 -5.98 6.87
C SER A 249 -18.21 -6.31 5.70
N ALA A 250 -17.86 -5.94 4.45
CA ALA A 250 -18.74 -6.00 3.29
C ALA A 250 -18.37 -7.09 2.26
N LEU A 251 -17.25 -7.79 2.44
CA LEU A 251 -16.81 -8.87 1.54
C LEU A 251 -17.55 -10.21 1.78
N CYS A 252 -18.58 -10.22 2.64
CA CYS A 252 -19.61 -11.27 2.73
C CYS A 252 -20.60 -11.24 1.54
N LEU A 253 -20.13 -11.16 0.28
CA LEU A 253 -21.00 -11.21 -0.90
C LEU A 253 -20.78 -12.51 -1.67
N GLY A 254 -21.41 -13.58 -1.15
CA GLY A 254 -21.39 -14.90 -1.77
C GLY A 254 -22.08 -15.98 -0.95
N GLY A 255 -23.33 -15.74 -0.52
CA GLY A 255 -24.18 -16.76 0.11
C GLY A 255 -24.06 -16.83 1.62
N THR A 256 -25.20 -16.56 2.27
CA THR A 256 -25.59 -16.92 3.65
C THR A 256 -24.53 -17.66 4.48
N ASP A 257 -23.78 -16.92 5.30
CA ASP A 257 -23.34 -17.30 6.66
C ASP A 257 -22.36 -16.22 7.19
N CYS A 258 -22.87 -15.01 7.41
CA CYS A 258 -22.21 -14.03 8.27
C CYS A 258 -23.19 -13.71 9.41
N VAL A 259 -23.45 -14.70 10.26
CA VAL A 259 -24.08 -14.46 11.56
C VAL A 259 -22.95 -14.11 12.51
N ALA A 260 -22.97 -12.86 12.94
CA ALA A 260 -22.30 -12.42 14.15
C ALA A 260 -22.82 -13.24 15.33
N GLU A 261 -21.94 -14.00 15.95
CA GLU A 261 -21.94 -14.24 17.39
C GLU A 261 -20.52 -13.81 17.83
N LEU A 262 -20.23 -12.80 18.65
CA LEU A 262 -20.98 -11.97 19.60
C LEU A 262 -22.08 -12.71 20.35
N SER A 263 -21.74 -13.87 20.90
CA SER A 263 -22.37 -14.39 22.10
C SER A 263 -21.28 -14.94 23.04
N MET A 264 -21.08 -14.19 24.13
CA MET A 264 -20.67 -14.60 25.48
C MET A 264 -19.63 -15.74 25.63
N PHE A 265 -18.40 -15.39 26.04
CA PHE A 265 -17.74 -15.87 27.27
C PHE A 265 -16.58 -14.93 27.64
#